data_AF-A0A7S0ZUL7-F1
#
_entry.id   AF-A0A7S0ZUL7-F1
#
_cell.length_a   1.000
_cell.length_b   1.000
_cell.length_c   1.000
_cell.angle_alpha   90.00
_cell.angle_beta   90.00
_cell.angle_gamma   90.00
#
_symmetry.space_group_name_H-M   'P 1'
#
loop_
_entity.id
_entity.type
_entity.pdbx_description
1 polymer ?
#
loop_
_entity_poly.entity_id
_entity_poly.type
_entity_poly.pdbx_seq_one_letter_code
_entity_poly.pdbx_strand_id
1 'polypeptide(L)'
;MDDASSYPRQVPNPDFLPPGWKTQEFMYKSGSCLGKTYIRFASIDGRFRNIQSVKAAVKEQAMADGQSVDAAVALLEQKKLEQKAWKEEKLKEQGILKGAEREEAIEVFRTTHCELTGAMVAQFPGWTSHAKRLENCGQVSMTYFDDKGKPWKLIKDIQAALGGRLMRGESMPWIGEAIRQLDGPKKFGSNPARAFVVEGDPLDATAKRLKREALLPVNMRLDKAYHLKPPSEGRSVWTVIPHDIFDDCSLNLDAITPRVEAAGFTCKKRSKDAYTFSGPRLGDVRLCQTGEMLVDSGDQRAILKIAEQYCGTWLLELD
;
A
#
# COMPACT_ATOMS: atom_id res chain seq x y z
N MET A 1 25.57 -8.30 -7.58
CA MET A 1 25.20 -9.25 -6.51
C MET A 1 26.02 -8.84 -5.31
N ASP A 2 25.38 -8.34 -4.26
CA ASP A 2 26.08 -8.04 -3.00
C ASP A 2 26.62 -9.34 -2.43
N ASP A 3 27.89 -9.34 -2.03
CA ASP A 3 28.57 -10.52 -1.53
C ASP A 3 27.90 -11.00 -0.23
N ALA A 4 27.22 -12.15 -0.32
CA ALA A 4 26.50 -12.79 0.79
C ALA A 4 27.44 -13.19 1.94
N SER A 5 28.75 -13.11 1.75
CA SER A 5 29.78 -13.36 2.77
C SER A 5 29.80 -12.33 3.91
N SER A 6 29.16 -11.16 3.74
CA SER A 6 29.29 -10.02 4.67
C SER A 6 28.28 -9.97 5.84
N TYR A 7 27.43 -10.99 6.03
CA TYR A 7 26.42 -10.99 7.10
C TYR A 7 26.91 -11.68 8.40
N PRO A 8 26.64 -11.12 9.59
CA PRO A 8 25.84 -9.91 9.82
C PRO A 8 26.60 -8.61 9.54
N ARG A 9 25.91 -7.63 8.93
CA ARG A 9 26.46 -6.29 8.70
C ARG A 9 25.82 -5.27 9.64
N GLN A 10 26.59 -4.30 10.09
CA GLN A 10 26.05 -3.19 10.88
C GLN A 10 25.34 -2.21 9.95
N VAL A 11 24.14 -1.77 10.35
CA VAL A 11 23.34 -0.78 9.63
C VAL A 11 23.08 0.43 10.52
N PRO A 12 22.69 1.60 9.96
CA PRO A 12 22.32 2.76 10.75
C PRO A 12 21.27 2.42 11.80
N ASN A 13 21.45 2.93 13.01
CA ASN A 13 20.50 2.73 14.09
C ASN A 13 19.17 3.42 13.76
N PRO A 14 18.02 2.76 13.96
CA PRO A 14 16.73 3.41 13.82
C PRO A 14 16.54 4.45 14.93
N ASP A 15 15.60 5.35 14.70
CA ASP A 15 15.16 6.31 15.71
C ASP A 15 14.76 5.58 17.00
N PHE A 16 15.05 6.22 18.13
CA PHE A 16 14.69 5.78 19.49
C PHE A 16 15.40 4.52 20.00
N LEU A 17 16.40 4.00 19.29
CA LEU A 17 17.27 2.98 19.87
C LEU A 17 18.07 3.59 21.05
N PRO A 18 18.13 2.95 22.22
CA PRO A 18 18.88 3.49 23.35
C PRO A 18 20.37 3.69 23.02
N PRO A 19 21.04 4.66 23.64
CA PRO A 19 22.49 4.83 23.48
C PRO A 19 23.22 3.56 23.93
N GLY A 20 24.34 3.24 23.28
CA GLY A 20 25.09 2.01 23.58
C GLY A 20 24.55 0.77 22.88
N TRP A 21 23.56 0.89 21.99
CA TRP A 21 23.07 -0.21 21.15
C TRP A 21 23.50 -0.07 19.70
N LYS A 22 23.59 -1.21 19.00
CA LYS A 22 23.88 -1.32 17.57
C LYS A 22 22.83 -2.15 16.86
N THR A 23 22.57 -1.78 15.61
CA THR A 23 21.64 -2.48 14.71
C THR A 23 22.43 -3.35 13.75
N GLN A 24 22.05 -4.61 13.68
CA GLN A 24 22.70 -5.62 12.85
C GLN A 24 21.67 -6.21 11.89
N GLU A 25 21.99 -6.16 10.60
CA GLU A 25 21.24 -6.86 9.58
C GLU A 25 21.82 -8.25 9.37
N PHE A 26 20.94 -9.24 9.37
CA PHE A 26 21.23 -10.65 9.16
C PHE A 26 20.51 -11.12 7.90
N MET A 27 20.97 -12.23 7.33
CA MET A 27 20.31 -12.89 6.20
C MET A 27 19.88 -14.30 6.61
N TYR A 28 18.66 -14.68 6.24
CA TYR A 28 18.21 -16.06 6.40
C TYR A 28 19.06 -16.99 5.52
N LYS A 29 19.69 -17.99 6.13
CA LYS A 29 20.58 -18.95 5.45
C LYS A 29 19.87 -20.22 4.97
N SER A 30 18.59 -20.39 5.27
CA SER A 30 17.81 -21.56 4.89
C SER A 30 16.30 -21.27 4.91
N GLY A 31 15.51 -22.23 4.41
CA GLY A 31 14.04 -22.18 4.44
C GLY A 31 13.41 -21.30 3.37
N SER A 32 12.10 -21.07 3.49
CA SER A 32 11.31 -20.27 2.53
C SER A 32 11.70 -18.79 2.50
N CYS A 33 12.44 -18.32 3.50
CA CYS A 33 12.97 -16.96 3.57
C CYS A 33 14.44 -16.86 3.15
N LEU A 34 15.06 -17.92 2.63
CA LEU A 34 16.46 -17.93 2.19
C LEU A 34 16.79 -16.67 1.36
N GLY A 35 17.83 -15.95 1.76
CA GLY A 35 18.30 -14.73 1.09
C GLY A 35 17.59 -13.45 1.51
N LYS A 36 16.44 -13.51 2.21
CA LYS A 36 15.82 -12.31 2.80
C LYS A 36 16.63 -11.83 4.00
N THR A 37 16.68 -10.51 4.21
CA THR A 37 17.34 -9.92 5.36
C THR A 37 16.37 -9.66 6.51
N TYR A 38 16.89 -9.60 7.74
CA TYR A 38 16.15 -9.23 8.95
C TYR A 38 17.04 -8.45 9.91
N ILE A 39 16.42 -7.61 10.74
CA ILE A 39 17.13 -6.76 11.70
C ILE A 39 17.10 -7.37 13.11
N ARG A 40 18.23 -7.24 13.80
CA ARG A 40 18.36 -7.49 15.25
C ARG A 40 19.14 -6.36 15.90
N PHE A 41 18.91 -6.19 17.20
CA PHE A 41 19.59 -5.22 18.04
C PHE A 41 20.48 -5.95 19.04
N ALA A 42 21.64 -5.37 19.30
CA ALA A 42 22.57 -5.85 20.30
C ALA A 42 23.15 -4.64 21.05
N SER A 43 23.45 -4.80 22.33
CA SER A 43 24.21 -3.79 23.06
C SER A 43 25.69 -3.85 22.64
N ILE A 44 26.37 -2.71 22.65
CA ILE A 44 27.78 -2.59 22.25
C ILE A 44 28.68 -3.32 23.25
N ASP A 45 28.32 -3.31 24.53
CA ASP A 45 29.00 -4.06 25.60
C ASP A 45 28.77 -5.58 25.52
N GLY A 46 27.90 -6.05 24.62
CA GLY A 46 27.64 -7.46 24.37
C GLY A 46 26.75 -8.16 25.40
N ARG A 47 26.18 -7.43 26.39
CA ARG A 47 25.24 -7.97 27.40
C ARG A 47 23.94 -8.47 26.77
N PHE A 48 23.38 -7.69 25.85
CA PHE A 48 22.14 -8.01 25.13
C PHE A 48 22.45 -8.34 23.68
N ARG A 49 21.92 -9.46 23.19
CA ARG A 49 22.14 -9.94 21.82
C ARG A 49 20.84 -10.44 21.22
N ASN A 50 20.73 -10.35 19.90
CA ASN A 50 19.61 -10.90 19.12
C ASN A 50 18.22 -10.35 19.52
N ILE A 51 18.15 -9.12 20.01
CA ILE A 51 16.89 -8.47 20.36
C ILE A 51 16.11 -8.13 19.09
N GLN A 52 14.80 -8.40 19.09
CA GLN A 52 13.99 -8.39 17.87
C GLN A 52 13.40 -7.02 17.52
N SER A 53 13.28 -6.11 18.49
CA SER A 53 12.64 -4.80 18.29
C SER A 53 13.29 -3.71 19.16
N VAL A 54 13.16 -2.45 18.72
CA VAL A 54 13.60 -1.27 19.50
C VAL A 54 12.88 -1.22 20.87
N LYS A 55 11.58 -1.54 20.90
CA LYS A 55 10.80 -1.60 22.14
C LYS A 55 11.36 -2.64 23.11
N ALA A 56 11.73 -3.83 22.63
CA ALA A 56 12.39 -4.83 23.47
C ALA A 56 13.76 -4.35 23.96
N ALA A 57 14.56 -3.68 23.12
CA ALA A 57 15.83 -3.10 23.54
C ALA A 57 15.66 -2.06 24.65
N VAL A 58 14.65 -1.19 24.54
CA VAL A 58 14.30 -0.22 25.60
C VAL A 58 13.90 -0.93 26.90
N LYS A 59 13.12 -2.02 26.81
CA LYS A 59 12.75 -2.80 28.00
C LYS A 59 13.96 -3.43 28.69
N GLU A 60 14.83 -4.09 27.92
CA GLU A 60 16.05 -4.71 28.43
C GLU A 60 16.98 -3.67 29.08
N GLN A 61 17.15 -2.51 28.43
CA GLN A 61 17.95 -1.41 28.97
C GLN A 61 17.35 -0.86 30.27
N ALA A 62 16.04 -0.62 30.31
CA ALA A 62 15.37 -0.12 31.52
C ALA A 62 15.52 -1.09 32.69
N MET A 63 15.39 -2.41 32.43
CA MET A 63 15.63 -3.44 33.46
C MET A 63 17.08 -3.44 33.93
N ALA A 64 18.05 -3.33 33.02
CA ALA A 64 19.47 -3.29 33.34
C ALA A 64 19.86 -2.08 34.21
N ASP A 65 19.23 -0.94 33.95
CA ASP A 65 19.49 0.33 34.63
C ASP A 65 18.65 0.48 35.93
N GLY A 66 17.82 -0.51 36.27
CA GLY A 66 16.93 -0.46 37.44
C GLY A 66 15.79 0.56 37.31
N GLN A 67 15.43 0.93 36.08
CA GLN A 67 14.35 1.87 35.78
C GLN A 67 13.01 1.12 35.58
N SER A 68 11.89 1.86 35.70
CA SER A 68 10.57 1.31 35.39
C SER A 68 10.44 1.05 33.88
N VAL A 69 10.21 -0.21 33.53
CA VAL A 69 10.03 -0.67 32.14
C VAL A 69 8.83 0.01 31.48
N ASP A 70 7.72 0.13 32.21
CA ASP A 70 6.49 0.73 31.68
C ASP A 70 6.67 2.23 31.41
N ALA A 71 7.37 2.94 32.29
CA ALA A 71 7.69 4.35 32.09
C ALA A 71 8.58 4.56 30.85
N ALA A 72 9.60 3.71 30.67
CA ALA A 72 10.49 3.79 29.51
C ALA A 72 9.76 3.49 28.19
N VAL A 73 8.85 2.53 28.19
CA VAL A 73 8.01 2.20 27.02
C VAL A 73 7.02 3.33 26.72
N ALA A 74 6.38 3.93 27.74
CA ALA A 74 5.47 5.05 27.55
C ALA A 74 6.17 6.25 26.91
N LEU A 75 7.39 6.57 27.37
CA LEU A 75 8.21 7.63 26.77
C LEU A 75 8.57 7.36 25.30
N LEU A 76 8.85 6.09 24.96
CA LEU A 76 9.09 5.69 23.56
C LEU A 76 7.87 5.94 22.68
N GLU A 77 6.68 5.52 23.12
CA GLU A 77 5.45 5.68 22.32
C GLU A 77 5.09 7.17 22.18
N GLN A 78 5.25 7.98 23.23
CA GLN A 78 5.05 9.43 23.15
C GLN A 78 5.96 10.07 22.09
N LYS A 79 7.26 9.75 22.12
CA LYS A 79 8.22 10.28 21.12
C LYS A 79 7.88 9.85 19.69
N LYS A 80 7.38 8.63 19.50
CA LYS A 80 6.90 8.18 18.18
C LYS A 80 5.69 8.97 17.70
N LEU A 81 4.75 9.27 18.59
CA LEU A 81 3.57 10.09 18.27
C LEU A 81 3.99 11.51 17.89
N GLU A 82 4.88 12.14 18.66
CA GLU A 82 5.43 13.46 18.35
C GLU A 82 6.16 13.47 17.00
N GLN A 83 6.98 12.45 16.72
CA GLN A 83 7.69 12.35 15.44
C GLN A 83 6.71 12.09 14.27
N LYS A 84 5.66 11.31 14.49
CA LYS A 84 4.60 11.09 13.50
C LYS A 84 3.86 12.40 13.20
N ALA A 85 3.45 13.14 14.24
CA ALA A 85 2.78 14.43 14.10
C ALA A 85 3.67 15.44 13.35
N TRP A 86 4.95 15.54 13.71
CA TRP A 86 5.92 16.40 13.01
C TRP A 86 6.12 16.00 11.55
N LYS A 87 6.19 14.69 11.26
CA LYS A 87 6.27 14.20 9.87
C LYS A 87 5.01 14.55 9.10
N GLU A 88 3.84 14.40 9.70
CA GLU A 88 2.54 14.74 9.10
C GLU A 88 2.39 16.24 8.85
N GLU A 89 2.82 17.08 9.79
CA GLU A 89 2.86 18.54 9.64
C GLU A 89 3.79 18.94 8.49
N LYS A 90 5.01 18.40 8.45
CA LYS A 90 5.94 18.63 7.32
C LYS A 90 5.40 18.17 5.97
N LEU A 91 4.69 17.04 5.93
CA LEU A 91 4.05 16.57 4.71
C LEU A 91 2.92 17.53 4.28
N LYS A 92 2.15 18.07 5.24
CA LYS A 92 1.11 19.07 5.00
C LYS A 92 1.68 20.38 4.48
N GLU A 93 2.79 20.86 5.05
CA GLU A 93 3.55 22.02 4.54
C GLU A 93 4.05 21.78 3.11
N GLN A 94 4.45 20.55 2.78
CA GLN A 94 4.84 20.14 1.43
C GLN A 94 3.65 19.92 0.48
N GLY A 95 2.41 20.20 0.93
CA GLY A 95 1.18 20.04 0.16
C GLY A 95 0.73 18.59 -0.05
N ILE A 96 1.27 17.64 0.72
CA ILE A 96 0.86 16.24 0.69
C ILE A 96 -0.27 16.06 1.71
N LEU A 97 -1.49 16.28 1.24
CA LEU A 97 -2.72 16.10 2.02
C LEU A 97 -3.17 14.64 2.03
N LYS A 98 -3.84 14.20 3.11
CA LYS A 98 -4.40 12.85 3.27
C LYS A 98 -5.85 12.90 3.73
N GLY A 99 -6.59 11.81 3.55
CA GLY A 99 -7.95 11.64 4.06
C GLY A 99 -8.94 12.68 3.52
N ALA A 100 -9.80 13.19 4.40
CA ALA A 100 -10.85 14.15 4.05
C ALA A 100 -10.28 15.48 3.51
N GLU A 101 -9.20 16.01 4.11
CA GLU A 101 -8.56 17.26 3.64
C GLU A 101 -8.07 17.14 2.18
N ARG A 102 -7.62 15.94 1.77
CA ARG A 102 -7.18 15.69 0.40
C ARG A 102 -8.35 15.77 -0.59
N GLU A 103 -9.48 15.15 -0.27
CA GLU A 103 -10.65 15.14 -1.16
C GLU A 103 -11.31 16.53 -1.22
N GLU A 104 -11.36 17.26 -0.11
CA GLU A 104 -11.81 18.67 -0.09
C GLU A 104 -10.95 19.55 -1.00
N ALA A 105 -9.62 19.45 -0.89
CA ALA A 105 -8.70 20.19 -1.75
C ALA A 105 -8.89 19.83 -3.24
N ILE A 106 -9.09 18.55 -3.56
CA ILE A 106 -9.39 18.10 -4.93
C ILE A 106 -10.68 18.74 -5.42
N GLU A 107 -11.71 18.83 -4.57
CA GLU A 107 -13.00 19.40 -4.95
C GLU A 107 -12.94 20.92 -5.17
N VAL A 108 -12.22 21.64 -4.29
CA VAL A 108 -11.92 23.07 -4.48
C VAL A 108 -11.20 23.30 -5.81
N PHE A 109 -10.21 22.47 -6.14
CA PHE A 109 -9.50 22.54 -7.41
C PHE A 109 -10.44 22.32 -8.59
N ARG A 110 -11.25 21.25 -8.56
CA ARG A 110 -12.16 20.89 -9.64
C ARG A 110 -13.23 21.95 -9.89
N THR A 111 -13.76 22.54 -8.82
CA THR A 111 -14.74 23.64 -8.87
C THR A 111 -14.15 24.89 -9.52
N THR A 112 -12.86 25.15 -9.26
CA THR A 112 -12.18 26.36 -9.74
C THR A 112 -11.69 26.25 -11.18
N HIS A 113 -11.14 25.10 -11.57
CA HIS A 113 -10.44 24.95 -12.85
C HIS A 113 -11.00 23.86 -13.78
N CYS A 114 -11.62 22.80 -13.25
CA CYS A 114 -12.03 21.51 -13.88
C CYS A 114 -11.18 20.30 -13.44
N GLU A 115 -11.57 19.10 -13.90
CA GLU A 115 -10.82 17.88 -13.65
C GLU A 115 -9.53 17.83 -14.47
N LEU A 116 -8.42 17.55 -13.80
CA LEU A 116 -7.10 17.54 -14.38
C LEU A 116 -6.86 16.24 -15.18
N THR A 117 -6.31 16.37 -16.38
CA THR A 117 -5.88 15.23 -17.20
C THR A 117 -4.36 15.18 -17.32
N GLY A 118 -3.79 14.01 -17.65
CA GLY A 118 -2.35 13.88 -17.83
C GLY A 118 -1.79 14.81 -18.93
N ALA A 119 -2.57 15.05 -19.98
CA ALA A 119 -2.22 15.98 -21.04
C ALA A 119 -2.15 17.43 -20.55
N MET A 120 -3.07 17.85 -19.67
CA MET A 120 -3.03 19.17 -19.03
C MET A 120 -1.78 19.35 -18.18
N VAL A 121 -1.45 18.37 -17.34
CA VAL A 121 -0.26 18.42 -16.48
C VAL A 121 1.02 18.56 -17.31
N ALA A 122 1.13 17.87 -18.44
CA ALA A 122 2.29 17.95 -19.32
C ALA A 122 2.51 19.34 -19.96
N GLN A 123 1.48 20.21 -19.96
CA GLN A 123 1.57 21.59 -20.43
C GLN A 123 1.92 22.59 -19.32
N PHE A 124 2.01 22.15 -18.06
CA PHE A 124 2.31 23.05 -16.95
C PHE A 124 3.72 23.69 -17.11
N PRO A 125 3.85 25.01 -16.93
CA PRO A 125 5.14 25.68 -17.07
C PRO A 125 6.18 25.13 -16.09
N GLY A 126 7.35 24.73 -16.60
CA GLY A 126 8.45 24.17 -15.79
C GLY A 126 8.29 22.70 -15.40
N TRP A 127 7.14 22.09 -15.66
CA TRP A 127 6.91 20.68 -15.33
C TRP A 127 7.47 19.76 -16.43
N THR A 128 7.91 18.57 -16.02
CA THR A 128 8.32 17.51 -16.94
C THR A 128 7.52 16.23 -16.67
N SER A 129 7.49 15.31 -17.64
CA SER A 129 6.77 14.04 -17.49
C SER A 129 7.57 12.88 -18.06
N HIS A 130 7.62 11.79 -17.31
CA HIS A 130 8.34 10.56 -17.67
C HIS A 130 7.32 9.42 -17.81
N ALA A 131 7.41 8.69 -18.92
CA ALA A 131 6.57 7.53 -19.20
C ALA A 131 7.42 6.26 -19.05
N LYS A 132 7.03 5.37 -18.14
CA LYS A 132 7.67 4.05 -17.98
C LYS A 132 6.68 2.95 -18.30
N ARG A 133 7.01 2.09 -19.26
CA ARG A 133 6.24 0.86 -19.51
C ARG A 133 6.57 -0.17 -18.44
N LEU A 134 5.56 -0.68 -17.74
CA LEU A 134 5.71 -1.74 -16.75
C LEU A 134 5.72 -3.09 -17.46
N GLU A 135 6.84 -3.81 -17.38
CA GLU A 135 7.05 -5.08 -18.10
C GLU A 135 6.04 -6.16 -17.71
N ASN A 136 5.65 -6.22 -16.44
CA ASN A 136 4.79 -7.27 -15.90
C ASN A 136 3.34 -7.17 -16.39
N CYS A 137 2.84 -5.98 -16.72
CA CYS A 137 1.43 -5.76 -17.09
C CYS A 137 1.25 -5.01 -18.42
N GLY A 138 2.33 -4.56 -19.05
CA GLY A 138 2.32 -3.77 -20.27
C GLY A 138 1.73 -2.36 -20.12
N GLN A 139 1.31 -1.95 -18.92
CA GLN A 139 0.76 -0.62 -18.65
C GLN A 139 1.85 0.46 -18.68
N VAL A 140 1.50 1.67 -19.13
CA VAL A 140 2.39 2.84 -19.07
C VAL A 140 2.10 3.60 -17.78
N SER A 141 3.09 3.69 -16.90
CA SER A 141 3.06 4.52 -15.71
C SER A 141 3.65 5.89 -16.03
N MET A 142 2.88 6.95 -15.77
CA MET A 142 3.33 8.34 -15.92
C MET A 142 3.79 8.86 -14.56
N THR A 143 4.97 9.49 -14.52
CA THR A 143 5.44 10.29 -13.38
C THR A 143 5.62 11.73 -13.87
N TYR A 144 4.99 12.68 -13.19
CA TYR A 144 5.13 14.11 -13.46
C TYR A 144 6.10 14.71 -12.46
N PHE A 145 6.89 15.70 -12.85
CA PHE A 145 7.79 16.42 -11.97
C PHE A 145 7.38 17.88 -11.99
N ASP A 146 7.25 18.48 -10.80
CA ASP A 146 7.00 19.92 -10.72
C ASP A 146 8.23 20.75 -11.08
N ASP A 147 8.08 22.06 -11.04
CA ASP A 147 9.14 23.05 -11.29
C ASP A 147 10.34 22.91 -10.34
N LYS A 148 10.17 22.22 -9.21
CA LYS A 148 11.22 21.92 -8.22
C LYS A 148 11.74 20.48 -8.35
N GLY A 149 11.30 19.73 -9.35
CA GLY A 149 11.68 18.33 -9.56
C GLY A 149 11.03 17.34 -8.60
N LYS A 150 9.98 17.73 -7.85
CA LYS A 150 9.25 16.80 -6.98
C LYS A 150 8.42 15.84 -7.84
N PRO A 151 8.55 14.51 -7.65
CA PRO A 151 7.80 13.54 -8.43
C PRO A 151 6.37 13.37 -7.93
N TRP A 152 5.43 13.28 -8.88
CA TRP A 152 4.01 13.07 -8.70
C TRP A 152 3.55 11.89 -9.56
N LYS A 153 3.13 10.80 -8.92
CA LYS A 153 2.70 9.58 -9.62
C LYS A 153 1.20 9.54 -9.92
N LEU A 154 0.40 10.30 -9.16
CA LEU A 154 -1.04 10.32 -9.28
C LEU A 154 -1.52 11.73 -9.59
N ILE A 155 -2.37 11.86 -10.61
CA ILE A 155 -3.00 13.15 -10.98
C ILE A 155 -3.83 13.70 -9.83
N LYS A 156 -4.51 12.82 -9.07
CA LYS A 156 -5.27 13.23 -7.88
C LYS A 156 -4.38 13.89 -6.81
N ASP A 157 -3.13 13.46 -6.65
CA ASP A 157 -2.23 14.10 -5.68
C ASP A 157 -1.78 15.48 -6.15
N ILE A 158 -1.62 15.66 -7.47
CA ILE A 158 -1.37 16.98 -8.08
C ILE A 158 -2.58 17.89 -7.84
N GLN A 159 -3.80 17.40 -8.10
CA GLN A 159 -5.03 18.16 -7.83
C GLN A 159 -5.17 18.53 -6.35
N ALA A 160 -4.90 17.60 -5.44
CA ALA A 160 -4.93 17.88 -4.01
C ALA A 160 -3.90 18.94 -3.60
N ALA A 161 -2.67 18.85 -4.13
CA ALA A 161 -1.62 19.81 -3.83
C ALA A 161 -1.95 21.21 -4.35
N LEU A 162 -2.42 21.32 -5.61
CA LEU A 162 -2.86 22.59 -6.20
C LEU A 162 -4.11 23.12 -5.50
N GLY A 163 -5.07 22.26 -5.17
CA GLY A 163 -6.25 22.60 -4.38
C GLY A 163 -5.89 23.17 -3.01
N GLY A 164 -4.94 22.56 -2.31
CA GLY A 164 -4.43 23.06 -1.04
C GLY A 164 -3.77 24.44 -1.17
N ARG A 165 -3.15 24.75 -2.31
CA ARG A 165 -2.65 26.11 -2.62
C ARG A 165 -3.80 27.10 -2.80
N LEU A 166 -4.85 26.72 -3.54
CA LEU A 166 -6.06 27.54 -3.71
C LEU A 166 -6.74 27.83 -2.37
N MET A 167 -6.86 26.84 -1.48
CA MET A 167 -7.43 27.01 -0.14
C MET A 167 -6.64 28.00 0.73
N ARG A 168 -5.32 28.14 0.48
CA ARG A 168 -4.47 29.17 1.12
C ARG A 168 -4.54 30.54 0.43
N GLY A 169 -5.38 30.70 -0.59
CA GLY A 169 -5.52 31.94 -1.36
C GLY A 169 -4.40 32.16 -2.38
N GLU A 170 -3.57 31.15 -2.69
CA GLU A 170 -2.55 31.27 -3.73
C GLU A 170 -3.21 31.23 -5.12
N SER A 171 -2.99 32.27 -5.93
CA SER A 171 -3.48 32.31 -7.31
C SER A 171 -2.54 31.57 -8.27
N MET A 172 -3.11 30.78 -9.20
CA MET A 172 -2.38 30.01 -10.20
C MET A 172 -2.95 30.26 -11.62
N PRO A 173 -2.77 31.46 -12.19
CA PRO A 173 -3.42 31.86 -13.45
C PRO A 173 -2.99 31.01 -14.65
N TRP A 174 -1.78 30.43 -14.60
CA TRP A 174 -1.24 29.57 -15.66
C TRP A 174 -2.03 28.28 -15.88
N ILE A 175 -2.82 27.82 -14.89
CA ILE A 175 -3.68 26.64 -15.04
C ILE A 175 -4.77 26.91 -16.08
N GLY A 176 -5.41 28.09 -15.99
CA GLY A 176 -6.43 28.48 -16.95
C GLY A 176 -5.89 28.61 -18.37
N GLU A 177 -4.63 29.05 -18.52
CA GLU A 177 -3.95 29.11 -19.82
C GLU A 177 -3.65 27.71 -20.37
N ALA A 178 -3.14 26.80 -19.53
CA ALA A 178 -2.89 25.41 -19.93
C ALA A 178 -4.18 24.69 -20.38
N ILE A 179 -5.31 24.97 -19.72
CA ILE A 179 -6.62 24.43 -20.11
C ILE A 179 -7.05 24.98 -21.47
N ARG A 180 -6.99 26.31 -21.68
CA ARG A 180 -7.37 26.94 -22.96
C ARG A 180 -6.53 26.44 -24.14
N GLN A 181 -5.25 26.16 -23.93
CA GLN A 181 -4.38 25.63 -24.98
C GLN A 181 -4.82 24.24 -25.49
N LEU A 182 -5.52 23.46 -24.66
CA LEU A 182 -6.01 22.13 -25.03
C LEU A 182 -7.41 22.13 -25.68
N ASP A 183 -8.21 23.17 -25.42
CA ASP A 183 -9.53 23.36 -26.02
C ASP A 183 -9.47 23.94 -27.45
N GLY A 184 -8.28 24.31 -27.93
CA GLY A 184 -8.08 24.65 -29.34
C GLY A 184 -8.45 23.48 -30.26
N PRO A 185 -8.91 23.73 -31.51
CA PRO A 185 -9.26 22.68 -32.46
C PRO A 185 -8.07 21.73 -32.59
N LYS A 186 -8.25 20.50 -32.08
CA LYS A 186 -7.22 19.46 -32.07
C LYS A 186 -6.74 19.26 -33.50
N LYS A 187 -5.61 19.89 -33.86
CA LYS A 187 -4.82 19.47 -35.01
C LYS A 187 -4.28 18.10 -34.62
N PHE A 188 -5.03 17.05 -34.95
CA PHE A 188 -4.68 15.65 -34.72
C PHE A 188 -3.44 15.19 -35.54
N GLY A 189 -2.66 16.12 -36.08
CA GLY A 189 -1.41 15.90 -36.77
C GLY A 189 -0.30 16.65 -36.03
N SER A 190 0.74 15.92 -35.64
CA SER A 190 1.93 16.40 -34.91
C SER A 190 1.67 16.89 -33.49
N ASN A 191 1.65 15.95 -32.54
CA ASN A 191 2.16 16.24 -31.22
C ASN A 191 3.64 16.62 -31.42
N PRO A 192 4.09 17.87 -31.23
CA PRO A 192 5.52 18.14 -31.24
C PRO A 192 6.08 17.34 -30.07
N ALA A 193 6.87 16.32 -30.38
CA ALA A 193 7.56 15.54 -29.40
C ALA A 193 8.44 16.48 -28.56
N ARG A 194 7.90 17.03 -27.47
CA ARG A 194 8.69 17.18 -26.25
C ARG A 194 9.12 15.76 -25.94
N ALA A 195 10.37 15.47 -26.29
CA ALA A 195 10.95 14.14 -26.29
C ALA A 195 10.52 13.39 -25.02
N PHE A 196 9.55 12.50 -25.15
CA PHE A 196 9.35 11.48 -24.14
C PHE A 196 10.60 10.64 -24.21
N VAL A 197 11.50 10.81 -23.24
CA VAL A 197 12.61 9.89 -23.05
C VAL A 197 11.96 8.58 -22.59
N VAL A 198 11.63 7.74 -23.57
CA VAL A 198 11.23 6.36 -23.31
C VAL A 198 12.54 5.61 -23.11
N GLU A 199 12.96 5.45 -21.86
CA GLU A 199 14.03 4.51 -21.52
C GLU A 199 13.51 3.09 -21.76
N GLY A 200 13.87 2.51 -22.92
CA GLY A 200 13.58 1.12 -23.26
C GLY A 200 14.23 0.70 -24.58
N ASP A 201 14.92 -0.45 -24.57
CA ASP A 201 15.59 -1.03 -25.74
C ASP A 201 14.59 -1.39 -26.85
N PRO A 202 14.81 -0.96 -28.11
CA PRO A 202 13.85 -1.16 -29.21
C PRO A 202 13.75 -2.60 -29.74
N LEU A 203 14.49 -3.58 -29.19
CA LEU A 203 14.64 -4.92 -29.77
C LEU A 203 13.65 -6.00 -29.27
N ASP A 204 12.83 -5.75 -28.24
CA ASP A 204 11.99 -6.81 -27.63
C ASP A 204 10.49 -6.75 -27.99
N ALA A 205 10.08 -5.86 -28.90
CA ALA A 205 8.66 -5.55 -29.13
C ALA A 205 7.92 -6.52 -30.07
N THR A 206 8.61 -7.36 -30.85
CA THR A 206 8.00 -8.10 -31.97
C THR A 206 7.54 -9.52 -31.62
N ALA A 207 7.96 -10.08 -30.47
CA ALA A 207 7.75 -11.51 -30.17
C ALA A 207 6.46 -11.85 -29.38
N LYS A 208 5.72 -10.88 -28.84
CA LYS A 208 4.61 -11.15 -27.88
C LYS A 208 3.21 -10.76 -28.37
N ARG A 209 2.96 -10.83 -29.70
CA ARG A 209 1.67 -10.44 -30.32
C ARG A 209 0.70 -11.59 -30.61
N LEU A 210 0.78 -12.73 -29.93
CA LEU A 210 -0.24 -13.79 -30.02
C LEU A 210 -0.69 -14.27 -28.65
N LYS A 211 -2.02 -14.20 -28.45
CA LYS A 211 -2.88 -14.60 -27.32
C LYS A 211 -3.46 -13.42 -26.55
N ARG A 212 -4.48 -12.81 -27.16
CA ARG A 212 -5.39 -11.86 -26.53
C ARG A 212 -6.81 -12.37 -26.76
N GLU A 213 -7.26 -13.27 -25.89
CA GLU A 213 -8.69 -13.52 -25.65
C GLU A 213 -9.10 -12.79 -24.37
N ALA A 214 -10.37 -12.37 -24.35
CA ALA A 214 -10.91 -11.27 -23.55
C ALA A 214 -10.63 -11.34 -22.03
N LEU A 215 -9.85 -10.38 -21.53
CA LEU A 215 -9.85 -9.98 -20.13
C LEU A 215 -10.53 -8.61 -20.04
N LEU A 216 -11.73 -8.58 -19.48
CA LEU A 216 -12.35 -7.35 -19.01
C LEU A 216 -11.55 -6.82 -17.81
N PRO A 217 -11.48 -5.49 -17.58
CA PRO A 217 -10.79 -4.92 -16.44
C PRO A 217 -11.59 -5.20 -15.15
N VAL A 218 -11.30 -6.32 -14.48
CA VAL A 218 -11.90 -6.66 -13.18
C VAL A 218 -11.16 -5.90 -12.06
N ASN A 219 -11.38 -4.60 -12.00
CA ASN A 219 -11.22 -3.80 -10.79
C ASN A 219 -12.54 -3.05 -10.58
N MET A 220 -13.61 -3.79 -10.26
CA MET A 220 -14.85 -3.17 -9.79
C MET A 220 -14.61 -2.62 -8.37
N ARG A 221 -14.14 -1.37 -8.28
CA ARG A 221 -14.30 -0.56 -7.06
C ARG A 221 -15.76 -0.11 -7.01
N LEU A 222 -16.61 -0.97 -6.47
CA LEU A 222 -17.85 -0.55 -5.83
C LEU A 222 -17.49 -0.23 -4.37
N ASP A 223 -18.15 0.76 -3.76
CA ASP A 223 -18.01 1.19 -2.36
C ASP A 223 -18.40 0.09 -1.36
N LYS A 224 -17.70 -1.04 -1.40
CA LYS A 224 -17.92 -2.21 -0.55
C LYS A 224 -16.81 -2.28 0.48
N ALA A 225 -17.14 -2.74 1.68
CA ALA A 225 -16.23 -2.89 2.82
C ALA A 225 -15.11 -3.94 2.63
N TYR A 226 -14.82 -4.36 1.39
CA TYR A 226 -13.82 -5.36 1.08
C TYR A 226 -13.19 -5.17 -0.30
N HIS A 227 -11.99 -5.72 -0.46
CA HIS A 227 -11.28 -5.91 -1.72
C HIS A 227 -11.34 -7.38 -2.14
N LEU A 228 -11.74 -7.62 -3.40
CA LEU A 228 -11.64 -8.94 -4.03
C LEU A 228 -10.38 -9.01 -4.90
N LYS A 229 -9.51 -9.99 -4.64
CA LYS A 229 -8.42 -10.35 -5.55
C LYS A 229 -8.84 -11.55 -6.40
N PRO A 230 -8.74 -11.46 -7.73
CA PRO A 230 -8.99 -12.60 -8.60
C PRO A 230 -7.96 -13.71 -8.35
N PRO A 231 -8.29 -14.97 -8.70
CA PRO A 231 -7.35 -16.07 -8.62
C PRO A 231 -6.10 -15.81 -9.46
N SER A 232 -4.95 -16.28 -8.97
CA SER A 232 -3.74 -16.36 -9.78
C SER A 232 -3.95 -17.34 -10.94
N GLU A 233 -3.28 -17.10 -12.07
CA GLU A 233 -3.37 -17.92 -13.28
C GLU A 233 -3.33 -19.43 -12.96
N GLY A 234 -4.37 -20.17 -13.38
CA GLY A 234 -4.51 -21.61 -13.14
C GLY A 234 -5.15 -22.03 -11.80
N ARG A 235 -5.69 -21.09 -11.00
CA ARG A 235 -6.43 -21.41 -9.76
C ARG A 235 -7.90 -20.95 -9.84
N SER A 236 -8.76 -21.56 -9.04
CA SER A 236 -10.18 -21.19 -8.87
C SER A 236 -10.46 -20.40 -7.58
N VAL A 237 -9.40 -20.06 -6.83
CA VAL A 237 -9.51 -19.51 -5.47
C VAL A 237 -9.43 -17.98 -5.48
N TRP A 238 -10.52 -17.33 -5.09
CA TRP A 238 -10.58 -15.88 -4.90
C TRP A 238 -10.16 -15.49 -3.48
N THR A 239 -9.57 -14.30 -3.30
CA THR A 239 -9.24 -13.76 -1.98
C THR A 239 -10.12 -12.56 -1.66
N VAL A 240 -10.82 -12.60 -0.53
CA VAL A 240 -11.58 -11.49 0.05
C VAL A 240 -10.76 -10.88 1.18
N ILE A 241 -10.56 -9.57 1.12
CA ILE A 241 -9.77 -8.80 2.09
C ILE A 241 -10.66 -7.66 2.61
N PRO A 242 -11.16 -7.72 3.85
CA PRO A 242 -11.90 -6.63 4.46
C PRO A 242 -11.08 -5.33 4.46
N HIS A 243 -11.72 -4.16 4.41
CA HIS A 243 -10.99 -2.87 4.52
C HIS A 243 -10.49 -2.62 5.94
N ASP A 244 -11.31 -2.99 6.93
CA ASP A 244 -11.00 -2.87 8.35
C ASP A 244 -10.20 -4.08 8.81
N ILE A 245 -9.03 -4.28 8.19
CA ILE A 245 -8.09 -5.31 8.65
C ILE A 245 -7.60 -4.88 10.04
N PHE A 246 -7.81 -5.76 11.02
CA PHE A 246 -7.30 -5.60 12.37
C PHE A 246 -5.79 -5.27 12.34
N ASP A 247 -5.42 -4.03 12.71
CA ASP A 247 -4.02 -3.58 12.77
C ASP A 247 -3.14 -4.49 13.66
N ASP A 248 -3.77 -5.23 14.57
CA ASP A 248 -3.12 -6.13 15.54
C ASP A 248 -3.24 -7.64 15.20
N CYS A 249 -3.71 -7.99 13.99
CA CYS A 249 -3.51 -9.27 13.31
C CYS A 249 -3.82 -10.58 14.07
N SER A 250 -4.97 -10.70 14.74
CA SER A 250 -5.54 -12.03 14.95
C SER A 250 -7.07 -12.06 15.05
N LEU A 251 -7.70 -12.51 13.97
CA LEU A 251 -9.10 -12.90 13.95
C LEU A 251 -9.32 -14.09 14.88
N ASN A 252 -10.23 -13.98 15.86
CA ASN A 252 -10.63 -15.11 16.68
C ASN A 252 -11.51 -16.06 15.87
N LEU A 253 -10.89 -17.09 15.29
CA LEU A 253 -11.56 -18.06 14.41
C LEU A 253 -12.65 -18.86 15.15
N ASP A 254 -12.47 -19.14 16.44
CA ASP A 254 -13.47 -19.85 17.23
C ASP A 254 -14.73 -19.00 17.47
N ALA A 255 -14.57 -17.69 17.67
CA ALA A 255 -15.71 -16.77 17.83
C ALA A 255 -16.55 -16.63 16.55
N ILE A 256 -15.92 -16.71 15.38
CA ILE A 256 -16.61 -16.56 14.08
C ILE A 256 -17.23 -17.86 13.60
N THR A 257 -16.68 -19.00 14.00
CA THR A 257 -17.10 -20.32 13.51
C THR A 257 -18.62 -20.57 13.62
N PRO A 258 -19.30 -20.28 14.74
CA PRO A 258 -20.75 -20.47 14.84
C PRO A 258 -21.55 -19.67 13.81
N ARG A 259 -21.08 -18.47 13.42
CA ARG A 259 -21.74 -17.61 12.43
C ARG A 259 -21.60 -18.16 11.01
N VAL A 260 -20.43 -18.70 10.71
CA VAL A 260 -20.15 -19.37 9.43
C VAL A 260 -20.99 -20.66 9.33
N GLU A 261 -21.11 -21.41 10.43
CA GLU A 261 -21.95 -22.61 10.47
C GLU A 261 -23.44 -22.29 10.38
N ALA A 262 -23.91 -21.22 11.03
CA ALA A 262 -25.28 -20.70 10.90
C ALA A 262 -25.62 -20.26 9.47
N ALA A 263 -24.61 -19.88 8.67
CA ALA A 263 -24.76 -19.58 7.25
C ALA A 263 -24.88 -20.83 6.36
N GLY A 264 -24.88 -22.03 6.94
CA GLY A 264 -25.02 -23.30 6.23
C GLY A 264 -23.71 -23.93 5.77
N PHE A 265 -22.57 -23.45 6.28
CA PHE A 265 -21.28 -24.09 6.04
C PHE A 265 -20.98 -25.13 7.12
N THR A 266 -20.16 -26.14 6.81
CA THR A 266 -19.68 -27.13 7.78
C THR A 266 -18.18 -27.03 7.92
N CYS A 267 -17.67 -26.84 9.15
CA CYS A 267 -16.23 -26.82 9.41
C CYS A 267 -15.61 -28.20 9.12
N LYS A 268 -14.67 -28.27 8.18
CA LYS A 268 -13.98 -29.50 7.76
C LYS A 268 -12.62 -29.67 8.44
N LYS A 269 -11.91 -28.55 8.64
CA LYS A 269 -10.54 -28.57 9.18
C LYS A 269 -10.31 -27.34 10.05
N ARG A 270 -9.80 -27.58 11.25
CA ARG A 270 -9.29 -26.53 12.14
C ARG A 270 -7.77 -26.62 12.21
N SER A 271 -7.10 -25.51 12.01
CA SER A 271 -5.66 -25.37 12.23
C SER A 271 -5.40 -24.05 12.95
N LYS A 272 -4.23 -23.92 13.57
CA LYS A 272 -3.87 -22.73 14.36
C LYS A 272 -4.09 -21.43 13.59
N ASP A 273 -3.77 -21.42 12.30
CA ASP A 273 -3.71 -20.19 11.50
C ASP A 273 -4.91 -20.04 10.55
N ALA A 274 -5.72 -21.10 10.36
CA ALA A 274 -6.84 -21.06 9.42
C ALA A 274 -7.86 -22.18 9.63
N TYR A 275 -9.14 -21.87 9.44
CA TYR A 275 -10.23 -22.85 9.45
C TYR A 275 -10.80 -23.00 8.04
N THR A 276 -11.11 -24.23 7.63
CA THR A 276 -11.71 -24.55 6.33
C THR A 276 -13.13 -25.06 6.52
N PHE A 277 -14.02 -24.50 5.72
CA PHE A 277 -15.46 -24.72 5.73
C PHE A 277 -15.91 -25.18 4.35
N SER A 278 -16.90 -26.06 4.30
CA SER A 278 -17.50 -26.53 3.05
C SER A 278 -18.98 -26.16 3.01
N GLY A 279 -19.42 -25.50 1.94
CA GLY A 279 -20.80 -25.08 1.74
C GLY A 279 -21.44 -25.82 0.57
N PRO A 280 -22.66 -26.39 0.72
CA PRO A 280 -23.25 -27.30 -0.26
C PRO A 280 -23.53 -26.70 -1.64
N ARG A 281 -23.55 -25.36 -1.77
CA ARG A 281 -23.82 -24.66 -3.05
C ARG A 281 -22.89 -23.48 -3.34
N LEU A 282 -22.05 -23.10 -2.39
CA LEU A 282 -21.26 -21.86 -2.45
C LEU A 282 -19.75 -22.13 -2.59
N GLY A 283 -19.34 -23.40 -2.54
CA GLY A 283 -17.93 -23.79 -2.59
C GLY A 283 -17.31 -23.93 -1.20
N ASP A 284 -16.00 -24.18 -1.20
CA ASP A 284 -15.22 -24.26 0.03
C ASP A 284 -14.64 -22.89 0.38
N VAL A 285 -14.61 -22.57 1.67
CA VAL A 285 -14.11 -21.30 2.20
C VAL A 285 -13.04 -21.58 3.23
N ARG A 286 -11.93 -20.83 3.18
CA ARG A 286 -10.87 -20.88 4.17
C ARG A 286 -10.68 -19.50 4.80
N LEU A 287 -10.95 -19.41 6.09
CA LEU A 287 -10.75 -18.21 6.90
C LEU A 287 -9.38 -18.26 7.57
N CYS A 288 -8.55 -17.25 7.32
CA CYS A 288 -7.24 -17.11 7.94
C CYS A 288 -7.31 -16.22 9.18
N GLN A 289 -6.45 -16.47 10.17
CA GLN A 289 -6.31 -15.64 11.37
C GLN A 289 -5.91 -14.18 11.02
N THR A 290 -5.36 -13.95 9.82
CA THR A 290 -5.05 -12.61 9.30
C THR A 290 -6.26 -11.78 8.89
N GLY A 291 -7.48 -12.35 8.88
CA GLY A 291 -8.66 -11.70 8.33
C GLY A 291 -8.84 -11.87 6.82
N GLU A 292 -7.89 -12.52 6.13
CA GLU A 292 -8.07 -12.89 4.73
C GLU A 292 -8.97 -14.13 4.62
N MET A 293 -9.90 -14.10 3.65
CA MET A 293 -10.75 -15.24 3.33
C MET A 293 -10.49 -15.72 1.91
N LEU A 294 -10.26 -17.02 1.76
CA LEU A 294 -10.11 -17.67 0.46
C LEU A 294 -11.41 -18.40 0.11
N VAL A 295 -11.93 -18.18 -1.10
CA VAL A 295 -13.17 -18.80 -1.58
C VAL A 295 -12.86 -19.59 -2.84
N ASP A 296 -13.05 -20.91 -2.79
CA ASP A 296 -12.90 -21.81 -3.92
C ASP A 296 -14.27 -22.07 -4.56
N SER A 297 -14.60 -21.25 -5.57
CA SER A 297 -15.86 -21.35 -6.30
C SER A 297 -15.67 -20.86 -7.74
N GLY A 298 -16.25 -21.61 -8.68
CA GLY A 298 -16.32 -21.19 -10.09
C GLY A 298 -17.40 -20.14 -10.37
N ASP A 299 -18.29 -19.87 -9.42
CA ASP A 299 -19.38 -18.90 -9.57
C ASP A 299 -19.04 -17.56 -8.90
N GLN A 300 -18.78 -16.55 -9.72
CA GLN A 300 -18.49 -15.18 -9.26
C GLN A 300 -19.62 -14.58 -8.41
N ARG A 301 -20.88 -14.93 -8.66
CA ARG A 301 -22.01 -14.43 -7.85
C ARG A 301 -22.00 -15.02 -6.45
N ALA A 302 -21.65 -16.31 -6.32
CA ALA A 302 -21.47 -16.95 -5.04
C ALA A 302 -20.34 -16.28 -4.24
N ILE A 303 -19.21 -15.96 -4.89
CA ILE A 303 -18.07 -15.28 -4.26
C ILE A 303 -18.46 -13.90 -3.71
N LEU A 304 -19.19 -13.09 -4.50
CA LEU A 304 -19.65 -11.78 -4.05
C LEU A 304 -20.59 -11.88 -2.86
N LYS A 305 -21.51 -12.85 -2.88
CA LYS A 305 -22.45 -13.09 -1.78
C LYS A 305 -21.72 -13.53 -0.50
N ILE A 306 -20.74 -14.42 -0.61
CA ILE A 306 -19.90 -14.85 0.52
C ILE A 306 -19.09 -13.66 1.07
N ALA A 307 -18.51 -12.83 0.20
CA ALA A 307 -17.75 -11.65 0.61
C ALA A 307 -18.62 -10.62 1.37
N GLU A 308 -19.84 -10.38 0.89
CA GLU A 308 -20.83 -9.54 1.57
C GLU A 308 -21.23 -10.10 2.94
N GLN A 309 -21.49 -11.40 3.02
CA GLN A 309 -21.86 -12.04 4.28
C GLN A 309 -20.69 -12.06 5.29
N TYR A 310 -19.46 -12.25 4.79
CA TYR A 310 -18.27 -12.21 5.63
C TYR A 310 -18.10 -10.84 6.28
N CYS A 311 -18.12 -9.78 5.47
CA CYS A 311 -17.84 -8.42 5.97
C CYS A 311 -19.05 -7.80 6.68
N GLY A 312 -20.28 -8.12 6.25
CA GLY A 312 -21.51 -7.54 6.78
C GLY A 312 -22.22 -8.37 7.83
N THR A 313 -21.76 -9.57 8.17
CA THR A 313 -22.42 -10.42 9.19
C THR A 313 -21.43 -11.16 10.06
N TRP A 314 -20.41 -11.78 9.47
CA TRP A 314 -19.48 -12.59 10.27
C TRP A 314 -18.51 -11.74 11.09
N LEU A 315 -18.10 -10.58 10.56
CA LEU A 315 -17.14 -9.67 11.20
C LEU A 315 -17.74 -8.58 12.12
N LEU A 316 -19.02 -8.19 11.95
CA LEU A 316 -19.61 -7.00 12.58
C LEU A 316 -19.83 -7.04 14.11
N GLU A 317 -19.56 -8.16 14.77
CA GLU A 317 -19.81 -8.34 16.21
C GLU A 317 -18.59 -8.99 16.89
N LEU A 318 -17.40 -8.50 16.59
CA LEU A 318 -16.16 -8.92 17.26
C LEU A 318 -15.65 -7.87 18.27
N ASP A 319 -16.49 -6.89 18.59
CA ASP A 319 -16.29 -5.94 19.69
C ASP A 319 -16.30 -6.61 21.07
#